data_AF-A0A1E1WT97-F1
#
_entry.id   AF-A0A1E1WT97-F1
#
_cell.length_a   1.000
_cell.length_b   1.000
_cell.length_c   1.000
_cell.angle_alpha   90.00
_cell.angle_beta   90.00
_cell.angle_gamma   90.00
#
_symmetry.space_group_name_H-M   'P 1'
#
loop_
_entity.id
_entity.type
_entity.pdbx_description
1 polymer ?
#
loop_
_entity_poly.entity_id
_entity_poly.type
_entity_poly.pdbx_seq_one_letter_code
_entity_poly.pdbx_strand_id
1 'polypeptide(L)'
;MATKIDAEVEMCDQEYALEEVSVDKIDDGLYLGNLATARNYNTMRRLGITHILTIDLVPLPQVIQRHTPKFTCKYIKLADIPKEDLISILPVTNEFIKE
;
A
#
# COMPACT_ATOMS: atom_id res chain seq x y z
N MET A 1 11.63 26.45 -9.38
CA MET A 1 12.75 25.75 -8.73
C MET A 1 12.16 24.53 -8.08
N ALA A 2 12.46 23.32 -8.57
CA ALA A 2 12.05 22.10 -7.89
C ALA A 2 12.83 22.02 -6.57
N THR A 3 12.13 21.80 -5.47
CA THR A 3 12.75 21.67 -4.15
C THR A 3 13.55 20.38 -4.11
N LYS A 4 14.63 20.32 -3.33
CA LYS A 4 15.46 19.11 -3.19
C LYS A 4 14.64 17.85 -2.81
N ILE A 5 13.52 18.06 -2.12
CA ILE A 5 12.52 17.06 -1.76
C ILE A 5 11.79 16.51 -3.00
N ASP A 6 11.45 17.35 -3.98
CA ASP A 6 10.74 16.92 -5.19
C ASP A 6 11.61 15.99 -6.04
N ALA A 7 12.92 16.27 -6.10
CA ALA A 7 13.89 15.43 -6.79
C ALA A 7 14.15 14.09 -6.07
N GLU A 8 14.20 14.08 -4.73
CA GLU A 8 14.32 12.84 -3.93
C GLU A 8 13.07 11.96 -4.06
N VAL A 9 11.88 12.56 -4.13
CA VAL A 9 10.61 11.86 -4.37
C VAL A 9 10.55 11.31 -5.81
N GLU A 10 10.97 12.08 -6.82
CA GLU A 10 11.04 11.64 -8.22
C GLU A 10 12.05 10.49 -8.43
N MET A 11 13.20 10.53 -7.75
CA MET A 11 14.20 9.45 -7.79
C MET A 11 13.69 8.17 -7.13
N CYS A 12 13.00 8.29 -5.99
CA CYS A 12 12.34 7.16 -5.32
C CYS A 12 11.30 6.51 -6.26
N ASP A 13 10.47 7.32 -6.93
CA ASP A 13 9.45 6.83 -7.85
C ASP A 13 10.03 6.07 -9.06
N GLN A 14 11.25 6.42 -9.51
CA GLN A 14 11.97 5.67 -10.56
C GLN A 14 12.53 4.34 -10.06
N GLU A 15 12.95 4.23 -8.80
CA GLU A 15 13.43 2.98 -8.20
C GLU A 15 12.26 2.00 -7.96
N TYR A 16 11.11 2.50 -7.51
CA TYR A 16 9.87 1.71 -7.34
C TYR A 16 9.19 1.30 -8.67
N ALA A 17 9.60 1.85 -9.81
CA ALA A 17 9.06 1.48 -11.11
C ALA A 17 9.54 0.10 -11.61
N LEU A 18 10.61 -0.43 -11.01
CA LEU A 18 11.21 -1.73 -11.37
C LEU A 18 10.84 -2.87 -10.41
N GLU A 19 10.08 -2.62 -9.35
CA GLU A 19 9.68 -3.67 -8.43
C GLU A 19 8.76 -4.70 -9.10
N GLU A 20 9.13 -5.97 -8.98
CA GLU A 20 8.27 -7.07 -9.40
C GLU A 20 7.08 -7.22 -8.45
N VAL A 21 5.97 -7.73 -8.99
CA VAL A 21 4.78 -8.06 -8.20
C VAL A 21 5.13 -9.16 -7.20
N SER A 22 5.06 -8.84 -5.90
CA SER A 22 5.25 -9.80 -4.81
C SER A 22 4.02 -9.80 -3.91
N VAL A 23 3.41 -10.97 -3.74
CA VAL A 23 2.20 -11.16 -2.95
C VAL A 23 2.11 -12.57 -2.40
N ASP A 24 1.86 -12.65 -1.10
CA ASP A 24 1.66 -13.90 -0.36
C ASP A 24 0.23 -13.95 0.19
N LYS A 25 -0.39 -15.13 0.10
CA LYS A 25 -1.67 -15.41 0.78
C LYS A 25 -1.36 -15.81 2.22
N ILE A 26 -1.74 -14.97 3.17
CA ILE A 26 -1.53 -15.22 4.60
C ILE A 26 -2.68 -16.05 5.17
N ASP A 27 -3.91 -15.71 4.76
CA ASP A 27 -5.13 -16.42 5.15
C ASP A 27 -6.19 -16.29 4.04
N ASP A 28 -7.35 -16.92 4.23
CA ASP A 28 -8.50 -16.77 3.35
C ASP A 28 -8.97 -15.30 3.31
N GLY A 29 -8.84 -14.69 2.13
CA GLY A 29 -9.18 -13.28 1.92
C GLY A 29 -8.11 -12.29 2.42
N LEU A 30 -6.99 -12.76 2.99
CA LEU A 30 -5.93 -11.91 3.53
C LEU A 30 -4.61 -12.13 2.79
N TYR A 31 -4.10 -11.06 2.21
CA TYR A 31 -2.87 -11.05 1.43
C TYR A 31 -1.90 -9.99 1.93
N LEU A 32 -0.62 -10.30 1.90
CA LEU A 32 0.47 -9.36 2.14
C LEU A 32 1.21 -9.15 0.83
N GLY A 33 1.34 -7.91 0.38
CA GLY A 33 2.00 -7.60 -0.89
C GLY A 33 2.67 -6.24 -0.90
N ASN A 34 3.53 -6.03 -1.89
CA ASN A 34 4.27 -4.79 -2.07
C ASN A 34 3.51 -3.74 -2.90
N LEU A 35 4.15 -2.58 -3.12
CA LEU A 35 3.62 -1.48 -3.91
C LEU A 35 3.34 -1.90 -5.37
N ALA A 36 4.21 -2.73 -5.96
CA ALA A 36 4.00 -3.27 -7.31
C ALA A 36 2.71 -4.09 -7.41
N THR A 37 2.40 -4.92 -6.40
CA THR A 37 1.13 -5.64 -6.30
C THR A 37 -0.06 -4.67 -6.22
N ALA A 38 0.00 -3.66 -5.35
CA ALA A 38 -1.06 -2.66 -5.22
C ALA A 38 -1.29 -1.85 -6.51
N ARG A 39 -0.25 -1.66 -7.35
CA ARG A 39 -0.33 -1.02 -8.67
C ARG A 39 -0.86 -1.96 -9.77
N ASN A 40 -0.76 -3.28 -9.61
CA ASN A 40 -1.14 -4.26 -10.63
C ASN A 40 -2.63 -4.63 -10.55
N TYR A 41 -3.46 -3.89 -11.28
CA TYR A 41 -4.90 -4.13 -11.34
C TYR A 41 -5.29 -5.57 -11.73
N ASN A 42 -4.55 -6.21 -12.63
CA ASN A 42 -4.86 -7.58 -13.07
C ASN A 42 -4.64 -8.58 -11.92
N THR A 43 -3.55 -8.43 -11.16
CA THR A 43 -3.28 -9.23 -9.97
C THR A 43 -4.37 -9.02 -8.91
N MET A 44 -4.68 -7.76 -8.59
CA MET A 44 -5.70 -7.41 -7.58
C MET A 44 -7.07 -7.97 -7.95
N ARG A 45 -7.49 -7.82 -9.22
CA ARG A 45 -8.74 -8.37 -9.74
C ARG A 45 -8.78 -9.90 -9.70
N ARG A 46 -7.67 -10.56 -10.09
CA ARG A 46 -7.57 -12.03 -10.09
C ARG A 46 -7.69 -12.60 -8.67
N LEU A 47 -7.09 -11.94 -7.69
CA LEU A 47 -7.13 -12.32 -6.28
C LEU A 47 -8.45 -11.94 -5.59
N GLY A 48 -9.30 -11.14 -6.25
CA GLY A 48 -10.58 -10.69 -5.69
C GLY A 48 -10.42 -9.65 -4.58
N ILE A 49 -9.34 -8.86 -4.60
CA ILE A 49 -9.09 -7.84 -3.58
C ILE A 49 -10.11 -6.71 -3.68
N THR A 50 -10.65 -6.29 -2.54
CA THR A 50 -11.64 -5.21 -2.41
C THR A 50 -11.16 -4.10 -1.47
N HIS A 51 -10.35 -4.45 -0.48
CA HIS A 51 -9.81 -3.56 0.54
C HIS A 51 -8.28 -3.50 0.44
N ILE A 52 -7.72 -2.30 0.63
CA ILE A 52 -6.27 -2.09 0.66
C ILE A 52 -5.91 -1.33 1.94
N LEU A 53 -5.10 -1.96 2.79
CA LEU A 53 -4.50 -1.32 3.95
C LEU A 53 -3.04 -0.99 3.64
N THR A 54 -2.67 0.29 3.69
CA THR A 54 -1.29 0.75 3.50
C THR A 54 -0.75 1.29 4.81
N ILE A 55 0.36 0.72 5.27
CA ILE A 55 1.13 1.20 6.43
C ILE A 55 2.49 1.62 5.88
N ASP A 56 2.67 2.92 5.65
CA ASP A 56 3.86 3.46 4.99
C ASP A 56 4.02 4.95 5.34
N LEU A 57 5.09 5.60 4.91
CA LEU A 57 5.32 7.04 5.03
C LEU A 57 4.52 7.87 4.02
N VAL A 58 4.13 7.25 2.90
CA VAL A 58 3.40 7.87 1.79
C VAL A 58 2.14 7.06 1.43
N PRO A 59 1.01 7.72 1.13
CA PRO A 59 -0.18 7.01 0.70
C PRO A 59 -0.01 6.46 -0.72
N LEU A 60 -0.79 5.43 -1.07
CA LEU A 60 -0.86 4.95 -2.44
C LEU A 60 -1.28 6.08 -3.41
N PRO A 61 -0.63 6.20 -4.59
CA PRO A 61 -0.99 7.19 -5.61
C PRO A 61 -2.48 7.17 -5.94
N GLN A 62 -3.07 8.36 -6.14
CA GLN A 62 -4.50 8.49 -6.45
C GLN A 62 -4.95 7.70 -7.68
N VAL A 63 -4.05 7.43 -8.63
CA VAL A 63 -4.33 6.64 -9.83
C VAL A 63 -4.83 5.24 -9.46
N ILE A 64 -4.21 4.61 -8.45
CA ILE A 64 -4.59 3.30 -7.93
C ILE A 64 -6.01 3.33 -7.33
N GLN A 65 -6.33 4.42 -6.63
CA GLN A 65 -7.63 4.60 -5.96
C GLN A 65 -8.79 4.87 -6.94
N ARG A 66 -8.50 5.29 -8.18
CA ARG A 66 -9.51 5.62 -9.20
C ARG A 66 -9.88 4.45 -10.11
N HIS A 67 -9.18 3.32 -10.05
CA HIS A 67 -9.53 2.15 -10.84
C HIS A 67 -10.85 1.53 -10.36
N THR A 68 -11.65 1.00 -11.31
CA THR A 68 -12.93 0.34 -11.07
C THR A 68 -12.75 -1.17 -11.21
N PRO A 69 -13.18 -2.02 -10.26
CA PRO A 69 -14.00 -1.70 -9.08
C PRO A 69 -13.26 -0.86 -8.05
N LYS A 70 -13.98 0.07 -7.42
CA LYS A 70 -13.45 1.03 -6.46
C LYS A 70 -12.95 0.28 -5.22
N PHE A 71 -11.65 0.30 -4.98
CA PHE A 71 -11.08 -0.26 -3.76
C PHE A 71 -11.45 0.61 -2.55
N THR A 72 -11.75 -0.02 -1.42
CA THR A 72 -11.80 0.66 -0.13
C THR A 72 -10.37 0.74 0.40
N CYS A 73 -9.81 1.94 0.51
CA CYS A 73 -8.43 2.12 0.93
C CYS A 73 -8.35 2.74 2.34
N LYS A 74 -7.49 2.19 3.18
CA LYS A 74 -7.08 2.76 4.47
C LYS A 74 -5.58 2.98 4.47
N TYR A 75 -5.16 4.18 4.86
CA TYR A 75 -3.76 4.55 4.96
C TYR A 75 -3.44 4.93 6.41
N ILE A 76 -2.35 4.40 6.93
CA ILE A 76 -1.80 4.76 8.23
C ILE A 76 -0.35 5.15 8.03
N LYS A 77 -0.01 6.38 8.42
CA LYS A 77 1.36 6.86 8.33
C LYS A 77 2.20 6.26 9.46
N LEU A 78 3.14 5.39 9.14
CA LEU A 78 4.05 4.78 10.10
C LEU A 78 5.37 4.41 9.41
N ALA A 79 6.51 4.75 10.02
CA ALA A 79 7.82 4.43 9.47
C ALA A 79 8.26 3.02 9.88
N ASP A 80 9.03 2.33 9.03
CA ASP A 80 9.68 1.07 9.40
C ASP A 80 10.96 1.33 10.22
N ILE A 81 10.76 1.82 11.45
CA ILE A 81 11.84 2.01 12.42
C ILE A 81 11.42 1.48 13.79
N PRO A 82 12.35 0.91 14.59
CA PRO A 82 12.01 0.30 15.89
C PRO A 82 11.38 1.25 16.93
N LYS A 83 11.45 2.56 16.70
CA LYS A 83 10.92 3.59 17.62
C LYS A 83 9.44 3.91 17.37
N GLU A 84 8.90 3.52 16.23
CA GLU A 84 7.50 3.76 15.90
C GLU A 84 6.58 2.85 16.71
N ASP A 85 5.42 3.37 17.06
CA ASP A 85 4.43 2.64 17.86
C ASP A 85 3.47 1.87 16.95
N LEU A 86 3.94 0.71 16.48
CA LEU A 86 3.11 -0.21 15.70
C LEU A 86 1.92 -0.75 16.53
N ILE A 87 2.09 -0.89 17.84
CA ILE A 87 1.08 -1.53 18.71
C ILE A 87 -0.19 -0.69 18.77
N SER A 88 -0.06 0.63 18.89
CA SER A 88 -1.20 1.56 18.96
C SER A 88 -2.09 1.53 17.71
N ILE A 89 -1.57 1.12 16.55
CA ILE A 89 -2.36 1.04 15.31
C ILE A 89 -3.01 -0.33 15.08
N LEU A 90 -2.64 -1.37 15.85
CA LEU A 90 -3.18 -2.72 15.68
C LEU A 90 -4.73 -2.78 15.84
N PRO A 91 -5.37 -2.08 16.79
CA PRO A 91 -6.84 -2.15 16.90
C PRO A 91 -7.55 -1.64 15.64
N VAL A 92 -7.15 -0.47 15.14
CA VAL A 92 -7.78 0.20 14.00
C VAL A 92 -7.50 -0.50 12.66
N THR A 93 -6.37 -1.22 12.55
CA THR A 93 -6.05 -2.06 11.39
C THR A 93 -6.81 -3.38 11.43
N ASN A 94 -6.91 -4.01 12.60
CA ASN A 94 -7.70 -5.23 12.79
C ASN A 94 -9.20 -5.01 12.55
N GLU A 95 -9.74 -3.85 12.91
CA GLU A 95 -11.12 -3.49 12.56
C GLU A 95 -11.31 -3.42 11.04
N PHE A 96 -10.38 -2.77 10.34
CA PHE A 96 -10.45 -2.64 8.88
C PHE A 96 -10.29 -3.98 8.15
N ILE A 97 -9.43 -4.89 8.64
CA ILE A 97 -9.25 -6.22 8.06
C ILE A 97 -10.52 -7.08 8.19
N LYS A 98 -11.41 -6.79 9.15
CA LYS A 98 -12.65 -7.55 9.38
C LYS A 98 -13.85 -7.07 8.55
N GLU A 99 -13.74 -5.92 7.88
CA GLU A 99 -14.79 -5.36 7.00
C GLU A 99 -14.98 -6.20 5.73
#